data_AF-A0AA39TQK2-F1
#
_entry.id   AF-A0AA39TQK2-F1
#
_cell.length_a   1.000
_cell.length_b   1.000
_cell.length_c   1.000
_cell.angle_alpha   90.00
_cell.angle_beta   90.00
_cell.angle_gamma   90.00
#
_symmetry.space_group_name_H-M   'P 1'
#
loop_
_entity.id
_entity.type
_entity.pdbx_description
1 polymer ?
#
loop_
_entity_poly.entity_id
_entity_poly.type
_entity_poly.pdbx_seq_one_letter_code
_entity_poly.pdbx_strand_id
1 'polypeptide(L)'
;MSNLKALFQPLKLGPTTLRNRILMSALTQNRSVPTNVPNSLNAEYYRQRAEGGAGLIITEGVLVSQQGTEWQNAPGIWSQEQVNGWKKVTDTVHKEGGMIFTQLWHHDHPDAPEQIASGLPIYAPSAISAQGGKFRFLPGEPGYVTPTAIDDPRTLLAQWKQAAINMKQAEFDGVEIHGANRYLIHQFLDSTANHRTEQWGRSVENRARFPLEVVKIAVDVWGADRVDTFRYLISEIDRLGIAYVTLRATKHDVLGTYAPLLKNPATKVFANASFTGEEVARYVEDGKVDGVFFGIPWVANPDLAKRFEKGVALEGNIDFMTLYGHGGMEADERKGYADYPAVAL
;
A
#
# COMPACT_ATOMS: atom_id res chain seq x y z
N MET A 1 22.93 11.80 22.58
CA MET A 1 23.02 10.48 21.89
C MET A 1 21.63 10.17 21.38
N SER A 2 21.47 9.71 20.14
CA SER A 2 20.16 9.70 19.47
C SER A 2 19.12 8.85 20.20
N ASN A 3 17.94 9.44 20.42
CA ASN A 3 16.77 8.82 21.04
C ASN A 3 16.04 7.87 20.06
N LEU A 4 16.81 7.16 19.22
CA LEU A 4 16.33 6.39 18.06
C LEU A 4 16.85 4.95 18.06
N LYS A 5 17.64 4.55 19.07
CA LYS A 5 18.29 3.21 19.15
C LYS A 5 17.30 2.05 18.98
N ALA A 6 16.09 2.21 19.51
CA ALA A 6 15.01 1.24 19.38
C ALA A 6 14.61 1.01 17.91
N LEU A 7 14.58 2.06 17.09
CA LEU A 7 14.23 1.95 15.67
C LEU A 7 15.27 1.17 14.86
N PHE A 8 16.54 1.18 15.28
CA PHE A 8 17.62 0.43 14.62
C PHE A 8 17.75 -1.03 15.09
N GLN A 9 16.90 -1.49 16.04
CA GLN A 9 16.87 -2.90 16.39
C GLN A 9 16.19 -3.73 15.30
N PRO A 10 16.73 -4.90 14.93
CA PRO A 10 16.05 -5.82 14.02
C PRO A 10 14.64 -6.19 14.50
N LEU A 11 13.78 -6.55 13.56
CA LEU A 11 12.41 -6.97 13.82
C LEU A 11 12.10 -8.29 13.10
N LYS A 12 11.68 -9.31 13.85
CA LYS A 12 11.14 -10.54 13.27
C LYS A 12 9.75 -10.26 12.68
N LEU A 13 9.60 -10.41 11.37
CA LEU A 13 8.36 -10.25 10.63
C LEU A 13 8.07 -11.55 9.86
N GLY A 14 7.14 -12.35 10.37
CA GLY A 14 6.86 -13.67 9.81
C GLY A 14 8.11 -14.56 9.77
N PRO A 15 8.51 -15.08 8.59
CA PRO A 15 9.72 -15.90 8.47
C PRO A 15 11.00 -15.05 8.48
N THR A 16 10.90 -13.77 8.12
CA THR A 16 12.03 -12.87 7.84
C THR A 16 12.42 -12.03 9.05
N THR A 17 13.63 -11.48 9.04
CA THR A 17 14.09 -10.47 10.01
C THR A 17 14.40 -9.18 9.25
N LEU A 18 13.64 -8.12 9.51
CA LEU A 18 13.91 -6.79 9.01
C LEU A 18 15.16 -6.20 9.68
N ARG A 19 15.98 -5.49 8.90
CA ARG A 19 17.23 -4.87 9.38
C ARG A 19 17.01 -3.78 10.45
N ASN A 20 15.86 -3.12 10.42
CA ASN A 20 15.43 -2.09 11.36
C ASN A 20 13.90 -1.90 11.29
N ARG A 21 13.37 -0.95 12.06
CA ARG A 21 11.94 -0.64 12.22
C ARG A 21 11.51 0.65 11.50
N ILE A 22 12.33 1.12 10.56
CA ILE A 22 12.15 2.35 9.76
C ILE A 22 11.69 1.92 8.37
N LEU A 23 10.38 1.85 8.20
CA LEU A 23 9.74 1.23 7.04
C LEU A 23 9.20 2.30 6.08
N MET A 24 9.03 1.97 4.81
CA MET A 24 8.50 2.86 3.77
C MET A 24 7.03 2.52 3.47
N SER A 25 6.15 3.51 3.62
CA SER A 25 4.71 3.38 3.34
C SER A 25 4.45 3.19 1.86
N ALA A 26 3.32 2.58 1.53
CA ALA A 26 2.76 2.67 0.19
C ALA A 26 2.47 4.12 -0.19
N LEU A 27 3.02 4.53 -1.33
CA LEU A 27 2.98 5.90 -1.85
C LEU A 27 2.69 5.84 -3.35
N THR A 28 1.48 6.17 -3.80
CA THR A 28 1.17 6.28 -5.25
C THR A 28 2.08 7.32 -5.89
N GLN A 29 2.78 6.98 -6.98
CA GLN A 29 3.70 7.90 -7.66
C GLN A 29 3.38 8.07 -9.15
N ASN A 30 2.51 7.22 -9.74
CA ASN A 30 1.93 7.38 -11.08
C ASN A 30 2.98 7.45 -12.20
N ARG A 31 3.99 6.56 -12.17
CA ARG A 31 5.22 6.67 -12.97
C ARG A 31 5.57 5.47 -13.85
N SER A 32 4.63 4.54 -14.05
CA SER A 32 4.78 3.40 -14.99
C SER A 32 4.63 3.83 -16.46
N VAL A 33 5.11 5.02 -16.81
CA VAL A 33 4.89 5.70 -18.09
C VAL A 33 5.50 4.89 -19.25
N PRO A 34 4.84 4.80 -20.42
CA PRO A 34 3.52 5.35 -20.77
C PRO A 34 2.34 4.40 -20.52
N THR A 35 2.52 3.35 -19.71
CA THR A 35 1.55 2.25 -19.54
C THR A 35 1.21 2.06 -18.05
N ASN A 36 1.00 0.81 -17.62
CA ASN A 36 0.91 0.36 -16.23
C ASN A 36 2.00 -0.71 -15.91
N VAL A 37 3.07 -0.77 -16.70
CA VAL A 37 4.22 -1.67 -16.53
C VAL A 37 5.37 -0.92 -15.84
N PRO A 38 5.89 -1.41 -14.70
CA PRO A 38 7.06 -0.80 -14.05
C PRO A 38 8.29 -0.77 -14.96
N ASN A 39 8.94 0.39 -15.03
CA ASN A 39 10.10 0.67 -15.87
C ASN A 39 11.41 0.77 -15.06
N SER A 40 12.51 1.14 -15.74
CA SER A 40 13.84 1.36 -15.14
C SER A 40 13.81 2.41 -14.02
N LEU A 41 13.02 3.48 -14.19
CA LEU A 41 12.90 4.57 -13.22
C LEU A 41 12.16 4.11 -11.95
N ASN A 42 11.14 3.24 -12.06
CA ASN A 42 10.57 2.57 -10.88
C ASN A 42 11.60 1.69 -10.16
N ALA A 43 12.39 0.90 -10.90
CA ALA A 43 13.41 0.04 -10.29
C ALA A 43 14.48 0.86 -9.56
N GLU A 44 14.95 1.96 -10.13
CA GLU A 44 15.89 2.88 -9.48
C GLU A 44 15.29 3.51 -8.22
N TYR A 45 14.06 4.01 -8.29
CA TYR A 45 13.37 4.62 -7.15
C TYR A 45 13.36 3.71 -5.93
N TYR A 46 12.96 2.44 -6.07
CA TYR A 46 12.95 1.49 -4.95
C TYR A 46 14.36 1.03 -4.55
N ARG A 47 15.30 0.89 -5.50
CA ARG A 47 16.73 0.64 -5.21
C ARG A 47 17.30 1.67 -4.24
N GLN A 48 17.05 2.95 -4.52
CA GLN A 48 17.55 4.06 -3.69
C GLN A 48 17.08 3.96 -2.24
N ARG A 49 15.82 3.54 -1.97
CA ARG A 49 15.32 3.34 -0.58
C ARG A 49 15.87 2.07 0.08
N ALA A 50 16.13 1.02 -0.69
CA ALA A 50 16.75 -0.21 -0.20
C ALA A 50 18.23 0.01 0.19
N GLU A 51 19.01 0.63 -0.71
CA GLU A 51 20.36 1.15 -0.44
C GLU A 51 20.34 2.13 0.74
N GLY A 52 19.32 2.98 0.79
CA GLY A 52 19.07 3.97 1.83
C GLY A 52 18.78 3.42 3.23
N GLY A 53 18.62 2.10 3.35
CA GLY A 53 18.48 1.41 4.64
C GLY A 53 17.05 1.18 5.10
N ALA A 54 16.04 1.22 4.23
CA ALA A 54 14.66 0.86 4.60
C ALA A 54 14.60 -0.54 5.23
N GLY A 55 13.88 -0.69 6.35
CA GLY A 55 13.67 -1.98 7.01
C GLY A 55 12.74 -2.90 6.21
N LEU A 56 11.69 -2.32 5.64
CA LEU A 56 10.74 -2.89 4.70
C LEU A 56 10.25 -1.78 3.77
N ILE A 57 10.08 -2.08 2.49
CA ILE A 57 9.43 -1.22 1.50
C ILE A 57 8.04 -1.79 1.23
N ILE A 58 6.99 -0.98 1.30
CA ILE A 58 5.73 -1.27 0.63
C ILE A 58 5.71 -0.50 -0.70
N THR A 59 5.36 -1.16 -1.80
CA THR A 59 5.18 -0.48 -3.09
C THR A 59 4.09 0.58 -3.02
N GLU A 60 4.08 1.47 -4.01
CA GLU A 60 2.85 2.12 -4.43
C GLU A 60 1.69 1.13 -4.65
N GLY A 61 0.45 1.61 -4.55
CA GLY A 61 -0.73 0.78 -4.80
C GLY A 61 -0.70 0.18 -6.21
N VAL A 62 -0.84 -1.15 -6.30
CA VAL A 62 -0.76 -1.90 -7.55
C VAL A 62 -2.12 -2.47 -7.92
N LEU A 63 -2.58 -2.13 -9.11
CA LEU A 63 -3.90 -2.46 -9.63
C LEU A 63 -4.01 -3.98 -9.89
N VAL A 64 -4.93 -4.65 -9.17
CA VAL A 64 -5.15 -6.11 -9.26
C VAL A 64 -5.72 -6.57 -10.60
N SER A 65 -6.36 -5.67 -11.34
CA SER A 65 -7.04 -5.93 -12.61
C SER A 65 -6.97 -4.70 -13.50
N GLN A 66 -7.10 -4.93 -14.82
CA GLN A 66 -7.34 -3.86 -15.78
C GLN A 66 -8.70 -3.23 -15.48
N GLN A 67 -8.67 -2.01 -14.95
CA GLN A 67 -9.81 -1.31 -14.38
C GLN A 67 -9.59 0.19 -14.47
N GLY A 68 -10.61 0.96 -14.16
CA GLY A 68 -10.52 2.41 -14.25
C GLY A 68 -10.04 3.08 -12.98
N THR A 69 -9.13 4.03 -13.17
CA THR A 69 -8.38 4.72 -12.13
C THR A 69 -8.11 6.15 -12.60
N GLU A 70 -8.08 7.12 -11.68
CA GLU A 70 -7.56 8.46 -12.00
C GLU A 70 -6.04 8.44 -12.23
N TRP A 71 -5.36 7.40 -11.74
CA TRP A 71 -3.92 7.20 -11.80
C TRP A 71 -3.54 6.43 -13.06
N GLN A 72 -3.56 7.12 -14.20
CA GLN A 72 -3.38 6.53 -15.54
C GLN A 72 -2.09 5.70 -15.68
N ASN A 73 -1.04 6.03 -14.91
CA ASN A 73 0.26 5.34 -14.91
C ASN A 73 0.61 4.72 -13.53
N ALA A 74 -0.39 4.44 -12.69
CA ALA A 74 -0.22 3.52 -11.58
C ALA A 74 0.08 2.11 -12.13
N PRO A 75 1.00 1.35 -11.52
CA PRO A 75 1.34 0.02 -11.99
C PRO A 75 0.20 -0.98 -11.79
N GLY A 76 0.15 -2.01 -12.64
CA GLY A 76 -0.76 -3.15 -12.52
C GLY A 76 -0.04 -4.48 -12.34
N ILE A 77 -0.80 -5.57 -12.28
CA ILE A 77 -0.28 -6.95 -12.17
C ILE A 77 -1.19 -8.02 -12.83
N TRP A 78 -1.99 -7.65 -13.83
CA TRP A 78 -2.83 -8.60 -14.58
C TRP A 78 -2.10 -9.30 -15.75
N SER A 79 -0.99 -8.75 -16.25
CA SER A 79 -0.25 -9.29 -17.40
C SER A 79 1.13 -9.84 -17.05
N GLN A 80 1.65 -10.77 -17.88
CA GLN A 80 3.02 -11.28 -17.73
C GLN A 80 4.08 -10.18 -17.94
N GLU A 81 3.78 -9.17 -18.76
CA GLU A 81 4.68 -8.03 -18.94
C GLU A 81 4.82 -7.21 -17.65
N GLN A 82 3.71 -7.01 -16.92
CA GLN A 82 3.72 -6.38 -15.61
C GLN A 82 4.49 -7.21 -14.57
N VAL A 83 4.31 -8.54 -14.55
CA VAL A 83 5.09 -9.46 -13.71
C VAL A 83 6.60 -9.30 -13.99
N ASN A 84 6.99 -9.28 -15.27
CA ASN A 84 8.38 -9.12 -15.67
C ASN A 84 8.94 -7.72 -15.37
N GLY A 85 8.11 -6.67 -15.44
CA GLY A 85 8.44 -5.30 -15.02
C GLY A 85 8.71 -5.24 -13.52
N TRP A 86 7.78 -5.77 -12.71
CA TRP A 86 7.94 -5.85 -11.26
C TRP A 86 9.13 -6.72 -10.82
N LYS A 87 9.40 -7.84 -11.50
CA LYS A 87 10.58 -8.66 -11.18
C LYS A 87 11.90 -7.88 -11.30
N LYS A 88 12.01 -6.95 -12.26
CA LYS A 88 13.20 -6.07 -12.34
C LYS A 88 13.32 -5.14 -11.12
N VAL A 89 12.20 -4.72 -10.54
CA VAL A 89 12.16 -3.89 -9.33
C VAL A 89 12.59 -4.72 -8.11
N THR A 90 11.99 -5.89 -7.90
CA THR A 90 12.30 -6.78 -6.76
C THR A 90 13.75 -7.27 -6.83
N ASP A 91 14.21 -7.77 -7.99
CA ASP A 91 15.61 -8.13 -8.25
C ASP A 91 16.59 -7.02 -7.85
N THR A 92 16.21 -5.76 -8.07
CA THR A 92 17.06 -4.60 -7.81
C THR A 92 17.05 -4.20 -6.34
N VAL A 93 15.90 -4.30 -5.65
CA VAL A 93 15.80 -4.13 -4.19
C VAL A 93 16.56 -5.24 -3.45
N HIS A 94 16.43 -6.48 -3.88
CA HIS A 94 17.10 -7.64 -3.28
C HIS A 94 18.63 -7.60 -3.43
N LYS A 95 19.16 -7.01 -4.52
CA LYS A 95 20.61 -6.77 -4.68
C LYS A 95 21.18 -5.83 -3.62
N GLU A 96 20.40 -4.85 -3.14
CA GLU A 96 20.74 -3.98 -2.00
C GLU A 96 20.43 -4.64 -0.63
N GLY A 97 20.06 -5.93 -0.64
CA GLY A 97 19.60 -6.70 0.53
C GLY A 97 18.30 -6.17 1.14
N GLY A 98 17.53 -5.37 0.39
CA GLY A 98 16.26 -4.81 0.85
C GLY A 98 15.14 -5.86 0.92
N MET A 99 14.05 -5.49 1.56
CA MET A 99 12.82 -6.28 1.66
C MET A 99 11.68 -5.48 1.05
N ILE A 100 10.87 -6.09 0.19
CA ILE A 100 9.76 -5.40 -0.48
C ILE A 100 8.47 -6.22 -0.50
N PHE A 101 7.41 -5.62 0.02
CA PHE A 101 6.04 -6.09 -0.06
C PHE A 101 5.28 -5.21 -1.06
N THR A 102 4.23 -5.76 -1.65
CA THR A 102 3.38 -5.02 -2.60
C THR A 102 1.99 -4.75 -2.06
N GLN A 103 1.51 -3.51 -2.22
CA GLN A 103 0.15 -3.14 -1.84
C GLN A 103 -0.85 -3.43 -2.97
N LEU A 104 -1.63 -4.49 -2.85
CA LEU A 104 -2.67 -4.84 -3.81
C LEU A 104 -3.90 -3.92 -3.66
N TRP A 105 -4.35 -3.37 -4.79
CA TRP A 105 -5.29 -2.26 -4.85
C TRP A 105 -6.35 -2.43 -5.95
N HIS A 106 -7.61 -2.07 -5.64
CA HIS A 106 -8.71 -1.99 -6.60
C HIS A 106 -9.25 -0.55 -6.62
N HIS A 107 -9.40 0.03 -7.80
CA HIS A 107 -9.83 1.41 -8.01
C HIS A 107 -11.05 1.46 -8.91
N ASP A 108 -11.94 2.41 -8.62
CA ASP A 108 -13.29 2.44 -9.16
C ASP A 108 -13.54 3.80 -9.84
N HIS A 109 -13.04 3.99 -11.09
CA HIS A 109 -13.22 5.24 -11.85
C HIS A 109 -13.50 5.02 -13.36
N PRO A 110 -14.73 5.25 -13.88
CA PRO A 110 -15.08 5.03 -15.29
C PRO A 110 -14.45 6.08 -16.21
N ASP A 111 -14.57 5.89 -17.52
CA ASP A 111 -14.04 6.78 -18.57
C ASP A 111 -12.50 6.88 -18.60
N ALA A 112 -11.81 6.16 -17.72
CA ALA A 112 -10.37 5.96 -17.77
C ALA A 112 -9.99 5.05 -18.96
N PRO A 113 -8.87 5.31 -19.68
CA PRO A 113 -8.48 4.52 -20.85
C PRO A 113 -8.43 3.01 -20.62
N GLU A 114 -7.85 2.56 -19.50
CA GLU A 114 -7.76 1.14 -19.13
C GLU A 114 -9.14 0.50 -18.84
N GLN A 115 -10.11 1.27 -18.35
CA GLN A 115 -11.48 0.79 -18.17
C GLN A 115 -12.17 0.56 -19.51
N ILE A 116 -12.03 1.53 -20.42
CA ILE A 116 -12.57 1.43 -21.78
C ILE A 116 -11.92 0.24 -22.51
N ALA A 117 -10.61 0.05 -22.36
CA ALA A 117 -9.86 -1.08 -22.93
C ALA A 117 -10.28 -2.45 -22.34
N SER A 118 -10.58 -2.51 -21.03
CA SER A 118 -11.05 -3.75 -20.39
C SER A 118 -12.45 -4.19 -20.83
N GLY A 119 -13.27 -3.24 -21.33
CA GLY A 119 -14.68 -3.47 -21.66
C GLY A 119 -15.60 -3.76 -20.45
N LEU A 120 -15.07 -3.71 -19.23
CA LEU A 120 -15.82 -3.96 -18.00
C LEU A 120 -16.29 -2.64 -17.37
N PRO A 121 -17.48 -2.60 -16.73
CA PRO A 121 -17.89 -1.46 -15.95
C PRO A 121 -17.07 -1.35 -14.67
N ILE A 122 -17.11 -0.16 -14.05
CA ILE A 122 -16.61 0.01 -12.69
C ILE A 122 -17.58 -0.61 -11.69
N TYR A 123 -17.07 -1.56 -10.90
CA TYR A 123 -17.84 -2.25 -9.88
C TYR A 123 -17.71 -1.61 -8.50
N ALA A 124 -18.83 -1.58 -7.78
CA ALA A 124 -18.90 -1.21 -6.36
C ALA A 124 -19.91 -2.13 -5.65
N PRO A 125 -19.92 -2.23 -4.30
CA PRO A 125 -20.95 -2.98 -3.58
C PRO A 125 -22.37 -2.48 -3.86
N SER A 126 -22.54 -1.19 -4.17
CA SER A 126 -23.83 -0.57 -4.51
C SER A 126 -23.62 0.58 -5.48
N ALA A 127 -24.65 0.91 -6.27
CA ALA A 127 -24.63 2.01 -7.24
C ALA A 127 -24.81 3.37 -6.55
N ILE A 128 -23.77 3.80 -5.82
CA ILE A 128 -23.77 5.01 -5.00
C ILE A 128 -22.54 5.84 -5.35
N SER A 129 -22.75 7.06 -5.85
CA SER A 129 -21.71 8.05 -6.07
C SER A 129 -21.08 8.50 -4.75
N ALA A 130 -19.75 8.68 -4.72
CA ALA A 130 -19.11 9.35 -3.60
C ALA A 130 -19.54 10.84 -3.54
N GLN A 131 -19.79 11.34 -2.32
CA GLN A 131 -20.49 12.61 -2.08
C GLN A 131 -19.66 13.89 -2.35
N GLY A 132 -18.40 13.78 -2.78
CA GLY A 132 -17.58 14.95 -3.11
C GLY A 132 -16.08 14.62 -3.21
N GLY A 133 -15.41 15.30 -4.15
CA GLY A 133 -14.01 15.12 -4.53
C GLY A 133 -13.77 15.61 -5.96
N LYS A 134 -12.52 15.65 -6.42
CA LYS A 134 -12.15 16.05 -7.78
C LYS A 134 -11.04 15.14 -8.28
N PHE A 135 -11.12 14.74 -9.55
CA PHE A 135 -10.09 13.94 -10.21
C PHE A 135 -8.84 14.77 -10.49
N ARG A 136 -7.67 14.15 -10.33
CA ARG A 136 -6.38 14.84 -10.52
C ARG A 136 -5.98 14.96 -11.99
N PHE A 137 -6.18 13.89 -12.76
CA PHE A 137 -5.66 13.74 -14.12
C PHE A 137 -6.76 13.53 -15.18
N LEU A 138 -8.00 13.26 -14.76
CA LEU A 138 -9.13 13.04 -15.67
C LEU A 138 -9.97 14.32 -15.81
N PRO A 139 -10.45 14.65 -17.02
CA PRO A 139 -11.25 15.85 -17.25
C PRO A 139 -12.62 15.72 -16.59
N GLY A 140 -13.09 16.81 -15.97
CA GLY A 140 -14.41 16.86 -15.33
C GLY A 140 -14.50 17.88 -14.20
N GLU A 141 -15.72 18.16 -13.78
CA GLU A 141 -16.03 18.94 -12.56
C GLU A 141 -16.18 18.02 -11.34
N PRO A 142 -16.15 18.54 -10.09
CA PRO A 142 -16.35 17.77 -8.87
C PRO A 142 -17.71 17.03 -8.83
N GLY A 143 -17.71 15.76 -9.20
CA GLY A 143 -18.89 14.91 -9.15
C GLY A 143 -18.53 13.47 -9.51
N TYR A 144 -18.68 12.54 -8.57
CA TYR A 144 -18.46 11.14 -8.86
C TYR A 144 -19.65 10.59 -9.64
N VAL A 145 -19.38 10.19 -10.87
CA VAL A 145 -20.03 9.10 -11.60
C VAL A 145 -20.54 7.97 -10.70
N THR A 146 -21.73 7.45 -11.01
CA THR A 146 -22.34 6.32 -10.32
C THR A 146 -21.66 5.01 -10.77
N PRO A 147 -21.05 4.22 -9.87
CA PRO A 147 -20.49 2.91 -10.23
C PRO A 147 -21.61 1.90 -10.49
N THR A 148 -21.28 0.83 -11.21
CA THR A 148 -22.19 -0.32 -11.38
C THR A 148 -22.19 -1.15 -10.10
N ALA A 149 -23.36 -1.40 -9.54
CA ALA A 149 -23.50 -2.35 -8.44
C ALA A 149 -23.10 -3.75 -8.95
N ILE A 150 -22.14 -4.39 -8.31
CA ILE A 150 -21.74 -5.74 -8.70
C ILE A 150 -22.80 -6.78 -8.31
N ASP A 151 -23.20 -7.66 -9.23
CA ASP A 151 -24.16 -8.71 -8.89
C ASP A 151 -23.56 -9.69 -7.88
N ASP A 152 -22.43 -10.30 -8.23
CA ASP A 152 -21.71 -11.27 -7.41
C ASP A 152 -20.26 -10.83 -7.11
N PRO A 153 -19.96 -10.38 -5.88
CA PRO A 153 -18.61 -10.01 -5.46
C PRO A 153 -17.54 -11.10 -5.64
N ARG A 154 -17.93 -12.37 -5.79
CA ARG A 154 -16.99 -13.48 -6.02
C ARG A 154 -16.24 -13.38 -7.35
N THR A 155 -16.74 -12.64 -8.34
CA THR A 155 -16.03 -12.45 -9.61
C THR A 155 -14.75 -11.63 -9.44
N LEU A 156 -14.76 -10.65 -8.53
CA LEU A 156 -13.56 -9.86 -8.20
C LEU A 156 -12.54 -10.67 -7.39
N LEU A 157 -13.00 -11.60 -6.53
CA LEU A 157 -12.10 -12.46 -5.73
C LEU A 157 -11.11 -13.26 -6.61
N ALA A 158 -11.53 -13.65 -7.83
CA ALA A 158 -10.65 -14.30 -8.79
C ALA A 158 -9.50 -13.39 -9.26
N GLN A 159 -9.75 -12.08 -9.43
CA GLN A 159 -8.74 -11.09 -9.80
C GLN A 159 -7.74 -10.88 -8.65
N TRP A 160 -8.22 -10.74 -7.41
CA TRP A 160 -7.35 -10.68 -6.23
C TRP A 160 -6.46 -11.91 -6.09
N LYS A 161 -6.99 -13.12 -6.38
CA LYS A 161 -6.20 -14.36 -6.38
C LYS A 161 -5.13 -14.36 -7.46
N GLN A 162 -5.47 -13.98 -8.68
CA GLN A 162 -4.50 -13.95 -9.79
C GLN A 162 -3.41 -12.90 -9.53
N ALA A 163 -3.77 -11.71 -9.04
CA ALA A 163 -2.82 -10.67 -8.64
C ALA A 163 -1.86 -11.16 -7.56
N ALA A 164 -2.35 -11.83 -6.51
CA ALA A 164 -1.52 -12.41 -5.46
C ALA A 164 -0.54 -13.47 -6.01
N ILE A 165 -0.98 -14.32 -6.95
CA ILE A 165 -0.11 -15.32 -7.62
C ILE A 165 0.95 -14.63 -8.47
N ASN A 166 0.56 -13.64 -9.27
CA ASN A 166 1.44 -12.91 -10.17
C ASN A 166 2.51 -12.12 -9.40
N MET A 167 2.17 -11.54 -8.24
CA MET A 167 3.14 -10.92 -7.34
C MET A 167 4.16 -11.91 -6.78
N LYS A 168 3.77 -13.17 -6.55
CA LYS A 168 4.69 -14.22 -6.11
C LYS A 168 5.65 -14.63 -7.23
N GLN A 169 5.18 -14.61 -8.49
CA GLN A 169 6.02 -14.80 -9.68
C GLN A 169 6.96 -13.61 -9.94
N ALA A 170 6.56 -12.41 -9.54
CA ALA A 170 7.41 -11.21 -9.54
C ALA A 170 8.41 -11.17 -8.37
N GLU A 171 8.49 -12.23 -7.55
CA GLU A 171 9.42 -12.37 -6.43
C GLU A 171 9.32 -11.26 -5.37
N PHE A 172 8.11 -10.79 -5.07
CA PHE A 172 7.87 -10.01 -3.85
C PHE A 172 8.06 -10.87 -2.59
N ASP A 173 8.42 -10.22 -1.48
CA ASP A 173 8.57 -10.90 -0.18
C ASP A 173 7.23 -11.14 0.52
N GLY A 174 6.19 -10.37 0.18
CA GLY A 174 4.83 -10.51 0.71
C GLY A 174 3.86 -9.46 0.15
N VAL A 175 2.64 -9.41 0.70
CA VAL A 175 1.55 -8.56 0.21
C VAL A 175 0.89 -7.75 1.32
N GLU A 176 0.54 -6.50 1.03
CA GLU A 176 -0.37 -5.69 1.81
C GLU A 176 -1.70 -5.58 1.05
N ILE A 177 -2.83 -5.73 1.73
CA ILE A 177 -4.16 -5.62 1.11
C ILE A 177 -4.72 -4.23 1.37
N HIS A 178 -4.98 -3.43 0.31
CA HIS A 178 -5.45 -2.06 0.49
C HIS A 178 -6.91 -1.99 0.99
N GLY A 179 -7.11 -2.16 2.30
CA GLY A 179 -8.41 -2.09 2.97
C GLY A 179 -8.92 -0.67 3.32
N ALA A 180 -8.14 0.38 3.03
CA ALA A 180 -8.40 1.75 3.49
C ALA A 180 -8.83 2.73 2.37
N ASN A 181 -8.82 4.04 2.69
CA ASN A 181 -8.93 5.18 1.75
C ASN A 181 -10.18 5.22 0.83
N ARG A 182 -11.28 4.51 1.15
CA ARG A 182 -12.54 4.46 0.35
C ARG A 182 -12.45 3.74 -1.00
N TYR A 183 -11.41 2.95 -1.22
CA TYR A 183 -11.38 1.98 -2.32
C TYR A 183 -12.29 0.77 -2.04
N LEU A 184 -12.51 -0.08 -3.04
CA LEU A 184 -13.47 -1.19 -3.04
C LEU A 184 -13.62 -1.94 -1.69
N ILE A 185 -12.52 -2.41 -1.09
CA ILE A 185 -12.56 -3.15 0.19
C ILE A 185 -13.16 -2.30 1.31
N HIS A 186 -12.79 -1.01 1.38
CA HIS A 186 -13.39 -0.07 2.34
C HIS A 186 -14.87 0.21 2.01
N GLN A 187 -15.24 0.31 0.73
CA GLN A 187 -16.65 0.49 0.34
C GLN A 187 -17.51 -0.68 0.80
N PHE A 188 -17.03 -1.92 0.73
CA PHE A 188 -17.75 -3.08 1.28
C PHE A 188 -17.93 -2.99 2.80
N LEU A 189 -16.94 -2.48 3.54
CA LEU A 189 -17.00 -2.28 5.00
C LEU A 189 -17.92 -1.13 5.41
N ASP A 190 -17.99 -0.07 4.61
CA ASP A 190 -18.68 1.18 4.91
C ASP A 190 -20.19 1.06 4.69
N SER A 191 -20.98 1.27 5.74
CA SER A 191 -22.45 1.25 5.68
C SER A 191 -23.06 2.37 4.83
N THR A 192 -22.30 3.41 4.49
CA THR A 192 -22.75 4.50 3.61
C THR A 192 -22.48 4.25 2.14
N ALA A 193 -21.64 3.25 1.81
CA ALA A 193 -21.33 2.82 0.44
C ALA A 193 -21.89 1.44 0.09
N ASN A 194 -22.15 0.58 1.09
CA ASN A 194 -22.71 -0.76 0.91
C ASN A 194 -24.14 -0.85 1.45
N HIS A 195 -25.11 -0.66 0.55
CA HIS A 195 -26.55 -0.82 0.80
C HIS A 195 -27.09 -2.21 0.40
N ARG A 196 -26.22 -3.20 0.16
CA ARG A 196 -26.63 -4.56 -0.24
C ARG A 196 -27.48 -5.19 0.85
N THR A 197 -28.54 -5.89 0.44
CA THR A 197 -29.54 -6.48 1.35
C THR A 197 -29.29 -7.94 1.71
N GLU A 198 -28.36 -8.59 1.01
CA GLU A 198 -28.00 -10.01 1.13
C GLU A 198 -26.69 -10.23 1.93
N GLN A 199 -26.04 -11.39 1.77
CA GLN A 199 -24.93 -11.85 2.60
C GLN A 199 -23.63 -11.03 2.49
N TRP A 200 -23.51 -10.10 1.54
CA TRP A 200 -22.40 -9.15 1.45
C TRP A 200 -22.73 -7.75 2.02
N GLY A 201 -23.89 -7.55 2.66
CA GLY A 201 -24.26 -6.25 3.27
C GLY A 201 -25.17 -6.32 4.51
N ARG A 202 -25.73 -5.16 4.90
CA ARG A 202 -26.49 -4.87 6.14
C ARG A 202 -25.73 -5.03 7.45
N SER A 203 -25.30 -6.25 7.80
CA SER A 203 -24.64 -6.53 9.07
C SER A 203 -23.14 -6.25 9.01
N VAL A 204 -22.45 -6.15 10.15
CA VAL A 204 -21.00 -5.92 10.19
C VAL A 204 -20.26 -7.13 9.63
N GLU A 205 -20.72 -8.33 9.98
CA GLU A 205 -20.18 -9.63 9.56
C GLU A 205 -20.30 -9.80 8.03
N ASN A 206 -21.45 -9.44 7.46
CA ASN A 206 -21.68 -9.50 6.02
C ASN A 206 -20.89 -8.43 5.25
N ARG A 207 -20.81 -7.19 5.74
CA ARG A 207 -19.96 -6.14 5.13
C ARG A 207 -18.47 -6.49 5.19
N ALA A 208 -18.03 -7.16 6.25
CA ALA A 208 -16.67 -7.67 6.38
C ALA A 208 -16.39 -8.92 5.51
N ARG A 209 -17.41 -9.59 4.97
CA ARG A 209 -17.24 -10.86 4.25
C ARG A 209 -16.33 -10.74 3.03
N PHE A 210 -16.55 -9.76 2.14
CA PHE A 210 -15.70 -9.56 0.96
C PHE A 210 -14.23 -9.25 1.34
N PRO A 211 -13.94 -8.27 2.22
CA PRO A 211 -12.60 -8.07 2.78
C PRO A 211 -11.96 -9.34 3.35
N LEU A 212 -12.71 -10.16 4.10
CA LEU A 212 -12.21 -11.40 4.68
C LEU A 212 -11.90 -12.47 3.64
N GLU A 213 -12.71 -12.62 2.59
CA GLU A 213 -12.40 -13.54 1.48
C GLU A 213 -11.15 -13.09 0.70
N VAL A 214 -10.94 -11.78 0.48
CA VAL A 214 -9.70 -11.26 -0.13
C VAL A 214 -8.48 -11.63 0.73
N VAL A 215 -8.56 -11.48 2.05
CA VAL A 215 -7.43 -11.84 2.93
C VAL A 215 -7.20 -13.35 2.98
N LYS A 216 -8.26 -14.18 3.04
CA LYS A 216 -8.08 -15.65 2.94
C LYS A 216 -7.36 -16.04 1.66
N ILE A 217 -7.71 -15.43 0.53
CA ILE A 217 -7.05 -15.65 -0.75
C ILE A 217 -5.57 -15.24 -0.72
N ALA A 218 -5.24 -14.12 -0.07
CA ALA A 218 -3.86 -13.71 0.12
C ALA A 218 -3.10 -14.72 1.00
N VAL A 219 -3.69 -15.15 2.12
CA VAL A 219 -3.14 -16.16 3.04
C VAL A 219 -2.91 -17.50 2.33
N ASP A 220 -3.85 -17.97 1.51
CA ASP A 220 -3.75 -19.22 0.75
C ASP A 220 -2.58 -19.20 -0.26
N VAL A 221 -2.27 -18.04 -0.84
CA VAL A 221 -1.19 -17.89 -1.82
C VAL A 221 0.16 -17.63 -1.15
N TRP A 222 0.20 -16.87 -0.06
CA TRP A 222 1.44 -16.35 0.53
C TRP A 222 1.89 -17.03 1.81
N GLY A 223 0.97 -17.64 2.55
CA GLY A 223 1.13 -17.82 4.00
C GLY A 223 0.66 -16.58 4.74
N ALA A 224 0.07 -16.76 5.93
CA ALA A 224 -0.44 -15.64 6.71
C ALA A 224 0.67 -14.69 7.16
N ASP A 225 1.85 -15.24 7.41
CA ASP A 225 3.09 -14.57 7.81
C ASP A 225 3.67 -13.57 6.78
N ARG A 226 2.83 -13.11 5.83
CA ARG A 226 3.12 -12.16 4.75
C ARG A 226 1.91 -11.25 4.35
N VAL A 227 0.95 -10.94 5.25
CA VAL A 227 -0.35 -10.21 4.97
C VAL A 227 -0.74 -9.16 6.07
N ASP A 228 -1.67 -8.18 5.81
CA ASP A 228 -2.10 -6.99 6.66
C ASP A 228 -3.63 -6.54 6.52
N THR A 229 -4.36 -5.99 7.56
CA THR A 229 -5.68 -5.21 7.46
C THR A 229 -6.28 -4.37 8.70
N PHE A 230 -7.51 -4.59 9.30
CA PHE A 230 -8.22 -3.53 10.15
C PHE A 230 -9.40 -3.95 11.15
N ARG A 231 -9.53 -3.42 12.40
CA ARG A 231 -10.45 -3.81 13.56
C ARG A 231 -11.29 -5.12 13.59
N TYR A 232 -12.54 -5.17 13.12
CA TYR A 232 -13.35 -6.43 13.23
C TYR A 232 -12.78 -7.48 12.28
N LEU A 233 -12.41 -6.98 11.11
CA LEU A 233 -11.56 -7.63 10.15
C LEU A 233 -10.19 -8.00 10.79
N ILE A 234 -9.56 -7.16 11.66
CA ILE A 234 -8.42 -7.53 12.53
C ILE A 234 -8.76 -8.75 13.40
N SER A 235 -9.87 -8.77 14.14
CA SER A 235 -10.15 -9.86 15.08
C SER A 235 -10.41 -11.20 14.40
N GLU A 236 -10.95 -11.17 13.18
CA GLU A 236 -11.11 -12.37 12.36
C GLU A 236 -9.82 -12.77 11.63
N ILE A 237 -8.90 -11.83 11.38
CA ILE A 237 -7.62 -12.05 10.69
C ILE A 237 -6.47 -12.40 11.65
N ASP A 238 -6.53 -11.95 12.90
CA ASP A 238 -5.66 -12.37 14.02
C ASP A 238 -5.74 -13.90 14.21
N ARG A 239 -6.95 -14.46 14.02
CA ARG A 239 -7.20 -15.92 13.96
C ARG A 239 -6.56 -16.63 12.76
N LEU A 240 -6.29 -15.91 11.66
CA LEU A 240 -5.60 -16.46 10.49
C LEU A 240 -4.07 -16.42 10.65
N GLY A 241 -3.55 -15.70 11.65
CA GLY A 241 -2.13 -15.71 12.01
C GLY A 241 -1.23 -14.82 11.16
N ILE A 242 -1.72 -13.65 10.74
CA ILE A 242 -0.98 -12.81 9.80
C ILE A 242 0.21 -12.06 10.41
N ALA A 243 1.20 -11.70 9.57
CA ALA A 243 2.45 -11.10 10.02
C ALA A 243 2.32 -9.71 10.66
N TYR A 244 1.52 -8.79 10.12
CA TYR A 244 1.43 -7.44 10.67
C TYR A 244 0.14 -6.72 10.32
N VAL A 245 -0.12 -5.58 10.97
CA VAL A 245 -1.22 -4.69 10.62
C VAL A 245 -0.83 -3.20 10.66
N THR A 246 -1.18 -2.46 9.60
CA THR A 246 -0.94 -1.03 9.39
C THR A 246 -2.23 -0.22 9.50
N LEU A 247 -2.29 0.68 10.48
CA LEU A 247 -3.48 1.48 10.77
C LEU A 247 -3.26 2.97 10.48
N ARG A 248 -4.18 3.58 9.71
CA ARG A 248 -4.10 5.00 9.28
C ARG A 248 -5.33 5.83 9.69
N ALA A 249 -5.06 6.87 10.49
CA ALA A 249 -5.83 8.10 10.73
C ALA A 249 -7.27 8.09 11.33
N THR A 250 -7.39 8.63 12.56
CA THR A 250 -8.34 9.70 12.97
C THR A 250 -7.92 10.23 14.37
N LYS A 251 -8.48 11.37 14.84
CA LYS A 251 -8.01 12.03 16.08
C LYS A 251 -8.60 11.41 17.36
N HIS A 252 -8.30 10.13 17.58
CA HIS A 252 -8.53 9.38 18.83
C HIS A 252 -7.31 8.48 19.10
N ASP A 253 -7.22 7.87 20.29
CA ASP A 253 -6.14 6.92 20.58
C ASP A 253 -6.36 5.60 19.81
N VAL A 254 -5.91 5.58 18.56
CA VAL A 254 -5.95 4.42 17.67
C VAL A 254 -5.23 3.23 18.34
N LEU A 255 -4.01 3.41 18.85
CA LEU A 255 -3.24 2.31 19.42
C LEU A 255 -3.92 1.75 20.67
N GLY A 256 -4.31 2.59 21.62
CA GLY A 256 -5.05 2.16 22.82
C GLY A 256 -6.43 1.54 22.52
N THR A 257 -7.07 1.91 21.41
CA THR A 257 -8.37 1.35 20.98
C THR A 257 -8.23 0.00 20.28
N TYR A 258 -7.21 -0.18 19.44
CA TYR A 258 -7.13 -1.30 18.49
C TYR A 258 -6.07 -2.34 18.85
N ALA A 259 -4.91 -1.94 19.38
CA ALA A 259 -3.84 -2.88 19.71
C ALA A 259 -4.26 -3.94 20.76
N PRO A 260 -5.07 -3.61 21.80
CA PRO A 260 -5.54 -4.64 22.74
C PRO A 260 -6.47 -5.69 22.14
N LEU A 261 -6.95 -5.52 20.91
CA LEU A 261 -7.81 -6.49 20.21
C LEU A 261 -7.02 -7.56 19.44
N LEU A 262 -5.72 -7.31 19.19
CA LEU A 262 -4.78 -8.29 18.65
C LEU A 262 -4.35 -9.22 19.78
N LYS A 263 -4.59 -10.52 19.62
CA LYS A 263 -4.27 -11.55 20.63
C LYS A 263 -3.15 -12.48 20.18
N ASN A 264 -2.85 -12.51 18.89
CA ASN A 264 -1.75 -13.30 18.35
C ASN A 264 -0.40 -12.58 18.53
N PRO A 265 0.55 -13.13 19.31
CA PRO A 265 1.86 -12.50 19.52
C PRO A 265 2.74 -12.47 18.25
N ALA A 266 2.37 -13.22 17.22
CA ALA A 266 3.03 -13.18 15.91
C ALA A 266 2.69 -11.89 15.14
N THR A 267 1.49 -11.35 15.29
CA THR A 267 1.04 -10.17 14.55
C THR A 267 1.70 -8.90 15.08
N LYS A 268 2.31 -8.12 14.18
CA LYS A 268 3.02 -6.88 14.50
C LYS A 268 2.15 -5.65 14.30
N VAL A 269 2.33 -4.64 15.15
CA VAL A 269 1.60 -3.36 15.10
C VAL A 269 2.53 -2.26 14.62
N PHE A 270 2.18 -1.59 13.53
CA PHE A 270 2.99 -0.49 13.00
C PHE A 270 2.31 0.87 13.11
N ALA A 271 3.08 1.87 13.50
CA ALA A 271 2.69 3.27 13.41
C ALA A 271 2.74 3.75 11.95
N ASN A 272 1.69 4.41 11.46
CA ASN A 272 1.69 5.06 10.14
C ASN A 272 0.91 6.39 10.20
N ALA A 273 1.65 7.50 10.32
CA ALA A 273 1.14 8.87 10.29
C ALA A 273 2.31 9.88 10.19
N SER A 274 2.03 11.16 10.43
CA SER A 274 3.02 12.24 10.58
C SER A 274 3.83 12.17 11.88
N PHE A 275 4.29 10.99 12.27
CA PHE A 275 5.17 10.82 13.43
C PHE A 275 6.58 11.34 13.15
N THR A 276 7.25 11.86 14.17
CA THR A 276 8.71 12.01 14.19
C THR A 276 9.39 10.70 14.58
N GLY A 277 10.67 10.54 14.23
CA GLY A 277 11.47 9.38 14.68
C GLY A 277 11.53 9.25 16.20
N GLU A 278 11.63 10.36 16.93
CA GLU A 278 11.72 10.34 18.40
C GLU A 278 10.42 9.93 19.10
N GLU A 279 9.26 10.29 18.55
CA GLU A 279 7.96 9.87 19.10
C GLU A 279 7.77 8.36 18.95
N VAL A 280 8.09 7.81 17.77
CA VAL A 280 7.96 6.35 17.56
C VAL A 280 9.01 5.57 18.34
N ALA A 281 10.25 6.04 18.42
CA ALA A 281 11.28 5.35 19.20
C ALA A 281 10.80 5.09 20.64
N ARG A 282 10.19 6.09 21.27
CA ARG A 282 9.53 5.95 22.59
C ARG A 282 8.36 4.96 22.55
N TYR A 283 7.54 4.97 21.50
CA TYR A 283 6.43 4.00 21.38
C TYR A 283 6.91 2.55 21.18
N VAL A 284 8.08 2.35 20.56
CA VAL A 284 8.73 1.04 20.45
C VAL A 284 9.33 0.62 21.79
N GLU A 285 9.96 1.53 22.53
CA GLU A 285 10.49 1.30 23.88
C GLU A 285 9.37 0.99 24.89
N ASP A 286 8.23 1.68 24.78
CA ASP A 286 7.00 1.44 25.56
C ASP A 286 6.25 0.15 25.15
N GLY A 287 6.68 -0.54 24.08
CA GLY A 287 6.00 -1.74 23.55
C GLY A 287 4.62 -1.48 22.93
N LYS A 288 4.33 -0.23 22.54
CA LYS A 288 3.04 0.17 21.92
C LYS A 288 2.97 -0.17 20.43
N VAL A 289 4.12 -0.21 19.74
CA VAL A 289 4.27 -0.58 18.33
C VAL A 289 5.57 -1.35 18.12
N ASP A 290 5.60 -2.20 17.10
CA ASP A 290 6.80 -2.89 16.65
C ASP A 290 7.70 -2.02 15.75
N GLY A 291 7.16 -0.97 15.12
CA GLY A 291 7.91 -0.05 14.26
C GLY A 291 7.05 1.04 13.62
N VAL A 292 7.57 1.66 12.55
CA VAL A 292 6.89 2.77 11.83
C VAL A 292 7.06 2.70 10.32
N PHE A 293 5.96 2.95 9.61
CA PHE A 293 5.96 3.34 8.21
C PHE A 293 6.00 4.87 8.11
N PHE A 294 7.03 5.40 7.45
CA PHE A 294 7.10 6.80 7.03
C PHE A 294 6.61 6.93 5.57
N GLY A 295 5.92 8.02 5.25
CA GLY A 295 5.47 8.32 3.88
C GLY A 295 6.38 9.36 3.23
N ILE A 296 5.87 10.59 3.18
CA ILE A 296 6.54 11.82 2.72
C ILE A 296 8.06 11.89 3.02
N PRO A 297 8.58 11.54 4.21
CA PRO A 297 10.03 11.49 4.45
C PRO A 297 10.83 10.62 3.46
N TRP A 298 10.35 9.44 3.07
CA TRP A 298 11.00 8.56 2.07
C TRP A 298 10.86 9.03 0.62
N VAL A 299 9.98 10.00 0.35
CA VAL A 299 9.91 10.65 -0.97
C VAL A 299 11.18 11.49 -1.15
N ALA A 300 11.41 12.46 -0.26
CA ALA A 300 12.55 13.39 -0.34
C ALA A 300 13.90 12.84 0.16
N ASN A 301 13.88 11.78 0.96
CA ASN A 301 15.08 11.23 1.58
C ASN A 301 15.20 9.76 1.18
N PRO A 302 15.83 9.43 0.04
CA PRO A 302 16.07 8.04 -0.34
C PRO A 302 16.87 7.29 0.74
N ASP A 303 17.64 8.00 1.57
CA ASP A 303 18.52 7.51 2.64
C ASP A 303 17.99 7.78 4.06
N LEU A 304 16.67 7.91 4.25
CA LEU A 304 16.02 8.31 5.52
C LEU A 304 16.56 7.57 6.76
N ALA A 305 16.70 6.24 6.69
CA ALA A 305 17.17 5.44 7.82
C ALA A 305 18.62 5.80 8.21
N LYS A 306 19.50 5.99 7.22
CA LYS A 306 20.89 6.42 7.44
C LYS A 306 20.98 7.86 7.96
N ARG A 307 20.09 8.76 7.53
CA ARG A 307 19.99 10.12 8.10
C ARG A 307 19.62 10.09 9.58
N PHE A 308 18.64 9.28 9.97
CA PHE A 308 18.29 9.05 11.37
C PHE A 308 19.43 8.43 12.19
N GLU A 309 20.22 7.51 11.60
CA GLU A 309 21.35 6.87 12.27
C GLU A 309 22.43 7.90 12.62
N LYS A 310 22.78 8.74 11.65
CA LYS A 310 23.86 9.74 11.76
C LYS A 310 23.41 11.09 12.35
N GLY A 311 22.11 11.27 12.62
CA GLY A 311 21.55 12.53 13.10
C GLY A 311 21.60 13.66 12.06
N VAL A 312 21.57 13.32 10.78
CA VAL A 312 21.54 14.29 9.67
C VAL A 312 20.11 14.80 9.46
N ALA A 313 19.97 16.10 9.18
CA ALA A 313 18.69 16.70 8.89
C ALA A 313 18.02 16.06 7.65
N LEU A 314 16.69 15.95 7.70
CA LEU A 314 15.92 15.50 6.56
C LEU A 314 15.77 16.64 5.54
N GLU A 315 15.84 16.30 4.26
CA GLU A 315 15.31 17.17 3.22
C GLU A 315 13.79 17.27 3.40
N GLY A 316 13.30 18.51 3.47
CA GLY A 316 11.89 18.86 3.68
C GLY A 316 11.25 19.54 2.47
N ASN A 317 12.04 19.96 1.49
CA ASN A 317 11.57 20.64 0.29
C ASN A 317 11.02 19.64 -0.73
N ILE A 318 9.75 19.28 -0.57
CA ILE A 318 9.01 18.48 -1.54
C ILE A 318 8.28 19.40 -2.51
N ASP A 319 8.63 19.26 -3.80
CA ASP A 319 7.85 19.86 -4.89
C ASP A 319 6.58 19.03 -5.07
N PHE A 320 5.48 19.47 -4.47
CA PHE A 320 4.19 18.77 -4.55
C PHE A 320 3.63 18.74 -5.98
N MET A 321 4.13 19.54 -6.91
CA MET A 321 3.75 19.48 -8.33
C MET A 321 4.33 18.24 -9.03
N THR A 322 5.47 17.74 -8.54
CA THR A 322 6.13 16.52 -9.02
C THR A 322 5.92 15.32 -8.09
N LEU A 323 5.04 15.39 -7.07
CA LEU A 323 4.76 14.22 -6.23
C LEU A 323 4.19 13.04 -7.04
N TYR A 324 3.49 13.32 -8.13
CA TYR A 324 2.91 12.34 -9.03
C TYR A 324 3.40 12.59 -10.47
N GLY A 325 3.60 11.51 -11.24
CA GLY A 325 3.91 11.59 -12.66
C GLY A 325 2.72 12.07 -13.49
N HIS A 326 3.02 12.63 -14.67
CA HIS A 326 2.02 13.25 -15.57
C HIS A 326 2.03 12.64 -16.99
N GLY A 327 2.79 11.57 -17.22
CA GLY A 327 2.91 10.90 -18.52
C GLY A 327 3.92 11.55 -19.47
N GLY A 328 4.89 12.29 -18.92
CA GLY A 328 5.90 13.04 -19.67
C GLY A 328 7.09 12.21 -20.16
N MET A 329 8.18 12.89 -20.57
CA MET A 329 9.44 12.22 -20.90
C MET A 329 10.12 11.71 -19.62
N GLU A 330 10.97 10.69 -19.72
CA GLU A 330 11.65 10.09 -18.55
C GLU A 330 12.41 11.11 -17.70
N ALA A 331 12.99 12.14 -18.33
CA ALA A 331 13.67 13.23 -17.63
C ALA A 331 12.73 14.09 -16.77
N ASP A 332 11.48 14.30 -17.20
CA ASP A 332 10.45 15.02 -16.46
C ASP A 332 9.91 14.14 -15.32
N GLU A 333 9.63 12.87 -15.62
CA GLU A 333 9.13 11.87 -14.66
C GLU A 333 10.16 11.56 -13.56
N ARG A 334 11.46 11.68 -13.85
CA ARG A 334 12.54 11.54 -12.87
C ARG A 334 12.49 12.60 -11.78
N LYS A 335 12.03 13.81 -12.10
CA LYS A 335 12.05 14.97 -11.20
C LYS A 335 11.12 14.76 -10.01
N GLY A 336 11.61 15.04 -8.80
CA GLY A 336 10.88 14.82 -7.55
C GLY A 336 10.61 13.34 -7.23
N TYR A 337 11.45 12.43 -7.73
CA TYR A 337 11.24 10.98 -7.60
C TYR A 337 12.56 10.25 -7.33
N ALA A 338 13.44 10.22 -8.32
CA ALA A 338 14.73 9.52 -8.30
C ALA A 338 15.94 10.47 -8.44
N ASP A 339 15.72 11.77 -8.29
CA ASP A 339 16.69 12.87 -8.32
C ASP A 339 16.99 13.48 -6.94
N TYR A 340 16.23 13.11 -5.90
CA TYR A 340 16.50 13.54 -4.52
C TYR A 340 17.89 13.09 -4.05
N PRO A 341 18.70 14.00 -3.46
CA PRO A 341 20.07 13.68 -3.08
C PRO A 341 20.12 12.74 -1.87
N ALA A 342 20.81 11.60 -2.03
CA ALA A 342 21.36 10.88 -0.90
C ALA A 342 22.54 11.67 -0.30
N VAL A 343 22.74 11.59 1.01
CA VAL A 343 23.92 12.17 1.66
C VAL A 343 25.13 11.28 1.32
N ALA A 344 26.28 11.88 1.01
CA ALA A 344 27.53 11.12 0.94
C ALA A 344 27.96 10.74 2.36
N LEU A 345 28.11 9.43 2.63
CA LEU A 345 28.14 8.84 3.98
C LEU A 345 29.45 8.15 4.34
#